data_AF-A0A2E4NI10-F1
#
_entry.id   AF-A0A2E4NI10-F1
#
_cell.length_a   1.000
_cell.length_b   1.000
_cell.length_c   1.000
_cell.angle_alpha   90.00
_cell.angle_beta   90.00
_cell.angle_gamma   90.00
#
_symmetry.space_group_name_H-M   'P 1'
#
loop_
_entity.id
_entity.type
_entity.pdbx_description
1 polymer ?
#
loop_
_entity_poly.entity_id
_entity_poly.type
_entity_poly.pdbx_seq_one_letter_code
_entity_poly.pdbx_strand_id
1 'polypeptide(L)' 'MKVGDIIEICTTGNLGALTAVKFFNRLIKKTGGLRGVVVADHGNSVSALFGENVIIVSKKHARVLDNRAKEGENRV' A
#
# COMPACT_ATOMS: atom_id res chain seq x y z
N MET A 1 8.68 -0.20 4.86
CA MET A 1 7.32 -0.74 5.05
C MET A 1 7.42 -1.85 6.07
N LYS A 2 6.75 -1.67 7.21
CA LYS A 2 6.61 -2.61 8.31
C LYS A 2 5.12 -2.84 8.57
N VAL A 3 4.80 -3.90 9.31
CA VAL A 3 3.45 -4.15 9.82
C VAL A 3 2.99 -2.95 10.66
N GLY A 4 1.79 -2.45 10.39
CA GLY A 4 1.21 -1.25 11.02
C GLY A 4 1.40 0.05 10.24
N ASP A 5 2.26 0.08 9.21
CA ASP A 5 2.43 1.27 8.37
C ASP A 5 1.16 1.55 7.58
N ILE A 6 0.76 2.83 7.50
CA ILE A 6 -0.30 3.28 6.60
C ILE A 6 0.32 3.53 5.23
N ILE A 7 -0.19 2.83 4.23
CA ILE A 7 0.31 2.90 2.85
C ILE A 7 -0.76 3.39 1.90
N GLU A 8 -0.32 4.04 0.84
CA GLU A 8 -1.12 4.36 -0.33
C GLU A 8 -0.50 3.71 -1.56
N ILE A 9 -1.35 3.23 -2.45
CA ILE A 9 -0.89 2.63 -3.71
C ILE A 9 -0.57 3.75 -4.67
N CYS A 10 0.68 3.80 -5.12
CA CYS A 10 1.17 4.81 -6.04
C CYS A 10 1.51 4.15 -7.37
N THR A 11 1.14 4.79 -8.48
CA THR A 11 1.75 4.44 -9.76
C THR A 11 3.19 4.92 -9.75
N THR A 12 4.13 4.03 -10.03
CA THR A 12 5.44 4.46 -10.52
C THR A 12 5.23 4.90 -11.96
N GLY A 13 5.59 6.17 -12.26
CA GLY A 13 5.20 6.92 -13.46
C GLY A 13 5.63 6.42 -14.84
N ASN A 14 5.95 5.13 -15.01
CA ASN A 14 6.28 4.51 -16.30
C ASN A 14 5.32 3.37 -16.64
N LEU A 15 4.01 3.60 -16.56
CA LEU A 15 3.00 2.68 -17.09
C LEU A 15 2.82 2.91 -18.60
N GLY A 16 3.86 2.63 -19.38
CA GLY A 16 3.81 2.75 -20.85
C GLY A 16 2.86 1.75 -21.52
N ALA A 17 2.46 0.69 -20.81
CA ALA A 17 1.55 -0.33 -21.31
C ALA A 17 0.11 -0.08 -20.83
N LEU A 18 -0.83 0.03 -21.78
CA LEU A 18 -2.27 0.18 -21.56
C LEU A 18 -2.84 -0.83 -20.54
N THR A 19 -2.29 -2.05 -20.53
CA THR A 19 -2.65 -3.13 -19.61
C THR A 19 -2.34 -2.80 -18.16
N ALA A 20 -1.20 -2.15 -17.91
CA ALA A 20 -0.76 -1.81 -16.57
C ALA A 20 -1.56 -0.63 -16.00
N VAL A 21 -1.97 0.31 -16.86
CA VAL A 21 -2.95 1.37 -16.53
C VAL A 21 -4.32 0.79 -16.18
N LYS A 22 -4.84 -0.15 -16.99
CA LYS A 22 -6.13 -0.84 -16.71
C LYS A 22 -6.09 -1.63 -15.41
N PHE A 23 -4.98 -2.32 -15.15
CA PHE A 23 -4.77 -3.05 -13.90
C PHE A 23 -4.79 -2.11 -12.70
N PHE A 24 -4.04 -1.00 -12.77
CA PHE A 24 -4.01 0.00 -11.70
C PHE A 24 -5.38 0.64 -11.45
N ASN A 25 -6.10 1.02 -12.50
CA ASN A 25 -7.46 1.57 -12.36
C ASN A 25 -8.44 0.56 -11.75
N ARG A 26 -8.29 -0.74 -12.07
CA ARG A 26 -9.07 -1.80 -11.42
C ARG A 26 -8.70 -1.93 -9.93
N LEU A 27 -7.44 -1.72 -9.59
CA LEU A 27 -6.93 -1.80 -8.22
C LEU A 27 -7.40 -0.61 -7.37
N ILE A 28 -7.32 0.62 -7.90
CA ILE A 28 -7.95 1.81 -7.28
C ILE A 28 -9.45 1.63 -7.10
N LYS A 29 -10.16 1.12 -8.13
CA LYS A 29 -11.60 0.86 -8.01
C LYS A 29 -11.92 -0.15 -6.90
N LYS A 30 -11.07 -1.16 -6.72
CA LYS A 30 -11.23 -2.16 -5.65
C LYS A 30 -10.90 -1.61 -4.26
N THR A 31 -9.90 -0.75 -4.17
CA THR A 31 -9.52 -0.13 -2.88
C THR A 31 -10.32 1.13 -2.58
N GLY A 32 -11.13 1.64 -3.51
CA GLY A 32 -11.92 2.86 -3.33
C GLY A 32 -11.07 4.14 -3.14
N GLY A 33 -9.79 4.12 -3.49
CA GLY A 33 -8.84 5.17 -3.11
C GLY A 33 -8.54 5.23 -1.60
N LEU A 34 -8.91 4.19 -0.86
CA LEU A 34 -8.65 4.09 0.57
C LEU A 34 -7.16 3.83 0.83
N ARG A 35 -6.71 4.32 1.98
CA ARG A 35 -5.39 4.00 2.53
C ARG A 35 -5.40 2.58 3.09
N GLY A 36 -4.31 1.85 2.87
CA GLY A 36 -4.14 0.51 3.37
C GLY A 36 -3.30 0.48 4.64
N VAL A 37 -3.53 -0.49 5.51
CA VAL A 37 -2.64 -0.78 6.64
C VAL A 37 -1.87 -2.06 6.34
N VAL A 38 -0.55 -2.04 6.49
CA VAL A 38 0.26 -3.25 6.29
C VAL A 38 -0.02 -4.24 7.42
N VAL A 39 -0.43 -5.45 7.06
CA VAL A 39 -0.73 -6.54 8.00
C VAL A 39 0.35 -7.63 8.00
N ALA A 40 1.11 -7.78 6.90
CA ALA A 40 2.23 -8.72 6.83
C ALA A 40 3.33 -8.23 5.88
N ASP A 41 4.58 -8.53 6.21
CA ASP A 41 5.75 -8.25 5.36
C ASP A 41 6.27 -9.56 4.72
N HIS A 42 6.40 -9.56 3.40
CA HIS A 42 6.92 -10.67 2.59
C HIS A 42 8.26 -10.31 1.91
N GLY A 43 9.03 -9.39 2.49
CA GLY A 43 10.33 -8.95 1.98
C GLY A 43 10.20 -7.95 0.83
N ASN A 44 9.84 -8.39 -0.38
CA ASN A 44 9.68 -7.53 -1.57
C ASN A 44 8.25 -6.98 -1.76
N SER A 45 7.29 -7.58 -1.06
CA SER A 45 5.87 -7.23 -1.09
C SER A 45 5.33 -7.18 0.32
N VAL A 46 4.18 -6.54 0.50
CA VAL A 46 3.46 -6.46 1.77
C VAL A 46 2.01 -6.84 1.54
N SER A 47 1.40 -7.54 2.49
CA SER A 47 -0.06 -7.65 2.53
C SER A 47 -0.60 -6.43 3.23
N ALA A 48 -1.52 -5.72 2.58
CA ALA A 48 -2.15 -4.55 3.16
C ALA A 48 -3.67 -4.67 3.11
N LEU A 49 -4.31 -4.28 4.19
CA LEU A 49 -5.75 -4.26 4.36
C LEU A 49 -6.29 -2.91 3.90
N PHE A 50 -7.14 -2.92 2.87
CA PHE A 50 -7.86 -1.78 2.33
C PHE A 50 -9.36 -1.97 2.59
N GLY A 51 -9.86 -1.41 3.69
CA GLY A 51 -11.22 -1.70 4.16
C GLY A 51 -11.37 -3.18 4.50
N GLU A 52 -12.26 -3.88 3.80
CA GLU A 52 -12.50 -5.32 4.00
C GLU A 52 -11.59 -6.23 3.18
N ASN A 53 -10.79 -5.67 2.26
CA ASN A 53 -9.98 -6.45 1.32
C ASN A 53 -8.51 -6.49 1.75
N VAL A 54 -7.93 -7.69 1.84
CA VAL A 54 -6.48 -7.86 1.95
C VAL A 54 -5.89 -8.02 0.54
N ILE A 55 -4.95 -7.15 0.18
CA ILE A 55 -4.28 -7.15 -1.12
C ILE A 55 -2.78 -7.23 -0.91
N ILE A 56 -2.11 -8.08 -1.69
CA ILE A 56 -0.66 -8.13 -1.74
C ILE A 56 -0.17 -7.03 -2.68
N VAL A 57 0.60 -6.08 -2.13
CA VAL A 57 1.13 -4.94 -2.86
C VAL A 57 2.65 -5.01 -2.85
N SER A 58 3.27 -4.83 -4.02
CA SER A 58 4.72 -4.72 -4.10
C SER A 58 5.18 -3.41 -3.44
N LYS A 59 6.26 -3.47 -2.64
CA LYS A 59 6.83 -2.28 -1.97
C LYS A 59 7.25 -1.18 -2.96
N LYS A 60 7.51 -1.53 -4.23
CA LYS A 60 7.81 -0.57 -5.31
C LYS A 60 6.62 0.29 -5.74
N HIS A 61 5.41 -0.21 -5.55
CA HIS A 61 4.15 0.43 -5.99
C HIS A 61 3.33 0.98 -4.83
N ALA A 62 3.95 1.11 -3.65
CA ALA A 62 3.31 1.59 -2.47
C ALA A 62 4.19 2.62 -1.79
N ARG A 63 3.56 3.65 -1.23
CA ARG A 63 4.22 4.72 -0.48
C ARG A 63 3.70 4.70 0.94
N VAL A 64 4.58 4.80 1.91
CA VAL A 64 4.18 4.96 3.31
C VAL A 64 3.74 6.42 3.50
N LEU A 65 2.52 6.62 3.97
CA LEU A 65 1.96 7.95 4.24
C LEU A 65 2.16 8.35 5.70
N ASP A 66 2.03 7.41 6.63
CA ASP A 66 2.14 7.69 8.05
C ASP A 66 2.81 6.52 8.77
N ASN A 67 3.87 6.83 9.51
CA ASN A 67 4.63 5.89 10.33
C ASN A 67 4.13 5.98 11.78
N ARG A 68 2.83 5.81 12.04
CA ARG A 68 2.31 5.86 13.42
C ARG A 68 2.91 4.80 14.34
N ALA A 69 3.57 3.78 13.79
CA ALA A 69 4.41 2.87 14.56
C ALA A 69 5.51 3.58 15.38
N LYS A 70 5.84 4.84 15.08
CA LYS A 70 6.79 5.66 15.85
C LYS A 70 6.18 6.56 16.93
N GLU A 71 4.86 6.76 16.95
CA GLU A 71 4.24 7.62 17.98
C GLU A 71 4.16 6.94 19.36
N GLY A 72 4.36 5.63 19.43
CA GLY A 72 4.44 4.87 20.68
C GLY A 72 5.82 4.91 21.38
N GLU A 73 6.90 5.31 20.69
CA GLU A 73 8.26 5.33 21.26
C GLU A 73 8.65 6.68 21.87
N ASN A 74 7.90 7.76 21.63
CA ASN A 74 8.28 9.12 22.04
C ASN A 74 7.45 9.69 23.21
N ARG A 75 6.88 8.81 24.05
CA ARG A 75 6.24 9.17 25.33
C ARG A 75 6.90 8.39 26.46
N VAL A 76 8.15 8.71 26.77
CA VAL A 76 8.78 8.43 28.07
C VAL A 76 9.46 9.69 28.55
#